data_AF-A0A3C2CHA2-F1
#
_entry.id   AF-A0A3C2CHA2-F1
#
_cell.length_a   1.000
_cell.length_b   1.000
_cell.length_c   1.000
_cell.angle_alpha   90.00
_cell.angle_beta   90.00
_cell.angle_gamma   90.00
#
_symmetry.space_group_name_H-M   'P 1'
#
loop_
_entity.id
_entity.type
_entity.pdbx_description
1 polymer ?
#
loop_
_entity_poly.entity_id
_entity_poly.type
_entity_poly.pdbx_seq_one_letter_code
_entity_poly.pdbx_strand_id
1 'polypeptide(L)'
;VETGGVAGTWMVDTSIGSFGIDESTSSFVGFRIQEVLARGIGEVTAVGRTPLVDGTLNFIEGSLTKAEITADLTELRTDRSMRDSKVQSALNTKTHPNAVFILNKTIPVNSEQMIESTVPGSLTVNGVTNQIEVELQAQLVGQIMTVVGKFEVTLSDYQVEAPSAPVVVSVEDEAIVEFQLFFVEATSINSTTAAVPTTTMDPLTIKNVEQLNEYIAEATSFDQSDSDWLLPGNLDPSAGGAPGFTRYVFRQTSAGVVPTLVEGPIGPQFRCQDEDLPCSYLELKELLESNSPIPEQMGLSPEELTKLVSELDLLNGFLEEHRDVNKACEKGYLSDRIQTANMGSHFIRADAFADGFNPGEPEIILYARADGTLPGGALGQCRDGAWDGQPMILVGSAFILPPTQKNNSHPDGFTGNLDNWHVHLNLCRGNSTGTDAFVPKEECEKLGGKFHETIGWMMHAWVNPEHDNELGVFSMWNPNIAPFGDTSSVEDRFLVQGENFPEGAKQSLVTNFAFEDEIEVEAGQSVYFNNSDSVPHTVSAGTPDAPELEEFDSGVLNPGDNFQIDTSQPGSYPLFCALHPDMTALLIVN
;
A
#
# COMPACT_ATOMS: atom_id res chain seq x y z
N VAL A 1 -10.66 30.62 -27.44
CA VAL A 1 -9.52 29.78 -27.05
C VAL A 1 -9.20 30.18 -25.63
N GLU A 2 -9.79 29.47 -24.66
CA GLU A 2 -9.62 29.79 -23.25
C GLU A 2 -8.28 29.22 -22.76
N THR A 3 -7.43 30.10 -22.24
CA THR A 3 -6.10 29.83 -21.69
C THR A 3 -6.21 29.48 -20.20
N GLY A 4 -6.80 28.34 -19.87
CA GLY A 4 -7.06 27.90 -18.49
C GLY A 4 -6.05 26.90 -17.90
N GLY A 5 -4.76 26.97 -18.25
CA GLY A 5 -3.82 25.86 -18.01
C GLY A 5 -3.02 25.84 -16.69
N VAL A 6 -2.49 26.99 -16.23
CA VAL A 6 -1.52 27.04 -15.08
C VAL A 6 -1.51 28.39 -14.34
N ALA A 7 -2.41 29.31 -14.69
CA ALA A 7 -2.39 30.67 -14.14
C ALA A 7 -2.62 30.65 -12.62
N GLY A 8 -1.89 31.50 -11.88
CA GLY A 8 -2.01 31.57 -10.43
C GLY A 8 -0.68 31.45 -9.70
N THR A 9 -0.76 31.41 -8.36
CA THR A 9 0.40 31.15 -7.49
C THR A 9 0.37 29.69 -7.10
N TRP A 10 1.52 29.04 -7.11
CA TRP A 10 1.70 27.65 -6.71
C TRP A 10 2.73 27.59 -5.59
N MET A 11 2.58 26.67 -4.63
CA MET A 11 3.49 26.52 -3.49
C MET A 11 4.02 25.10 -3.43
N VAL A 12 5.27 24.93 -2.97
CA VAL A 12 5.87 23.62 -2.75
C VAL A 12 5.04 22.84 -1.74
N ASP A 13 4.74 21.59 -2.07
CA ASP A 13 4.09 20.62 -1.19
C ASP A 13 5.08 19.52 -0.81
N THR A 14 5.44 19.47 0.48
CA THR A 14 6.33 18.45 1.04
C THR A 14 5.58 17.25 1.60
N SER A 15 4.24 17.26 1.58
CA SER A 15 3.40 16.13 2.00
C SER A 15 3.27 15.04 0.93
N ILE A 16 3.61 15.36 -0.33
CA ILE A 16 3.63 14.43 -1.45
C ILE A 16 4.90 13.59 -1.38
N GLY A 17 4.77 12.25 -1.45
CA GLY A 17 5.88 11.30 -1.46
C GLY A 17 6.55 11.07 -0.11
N SER A 18 7.68 10.36 -0.09
CA SER A 18 8.49 10.11 1.11
C SER A 18 9.97 10.43 0.89
N PHE A 19 10.63 10.94 1.91
CA PHE A 19 12.05 11.27 1.85
C PHE A 19 12.94 10.06 2.13
N GLY A 20 13.85 9.77 1.19
CA GLY A 20 14.90 8.78 1.36
C GLY A 20 16.24 9.28 0.81
N ILE A 21 17.34 8.92 1.47
CA ILE A 21 18.65 9.49 1.14
C ILE A 21 19.21 8.97 -0.18
N ASP A 22 18.92 7.70 -0.51
CA ASP A 22 19.32 7.07 -1.78
C ASP A 22 18.20 7.17 -2.81
N GLU A 23 16.95 7.05 -2.38
CA GLU A 23 15.74 7.14 -3.20
C GLU A 23 14.69 8.01 -2.49
N SER A 24 14.43 9.20 -3.02
CA SER A 24 13.41 10.12 -2.48
C SER A 24 12.28 10.26 -3.50
N THR A 25 11.05 10.06 -3.06
CA THR A 25 9.84 10.28 -3.87
C THR A 25 9.12 11.56 -3.48
N SER A 26 9.50 12.21 -2.37
CA SER A 26 8.97 13.51 -1.94
C SER A 26 9.65 14.71 -2.59
N SER A 27 9.18 15.93 -2.32
CA SER A 27 9.94 17.15 -2.63
C SER A 27 11.28 17.14 -1.87
N PHE A 28 12.39 17.36 -2.57
CA PHE A 28 13.74 17.45 -1.98
C PHE A 28 14.67 18.32 -2.81
N VAL A 29 15.73 18.80 -2.17
CA VAL A 29 16.93 19.36 -2.82
C VAL A 29 18.15 18.60 -2.27
N GLY A 30 19.09 18.27 -3.15
CA GLY A 30 20.27 17.52 -2.78
C GLY A 30 21.47 17.77 -3.67
N PHE A 31 22.60 17.18 -3.32
CA PHE A 31 23.83 17.23 -4.08
C PHE A 31 24.45 15.84 -4.24
N ARG A 32 25.23 15.68 -5.30
CA ARG A 32 26.15 14.58 -5.56
C ARG A 32 27.53 15.14 -5.84
N ILE A 33 28.54 14.60 -5.18
CA ILE A 33 29.93 15.05 -5.35
C ILE A 33 30.88 13.86 -5.30
N GLN A 34 31.92 13.86 -6.13
CA GLN A 34 32.90 12.77 -6.14
C GLN A 34 33.94 12.97 -5.03
N GLU A 35 34.27 11.90 -4.32
CA GLU A 35 35.34 11.86 -3.33
C GLU A 35 36.22 10.62 -3.50
N VAL A 36 37.48 10.73 -3.09
CA VAL A 36 38.43 9.62 -3.07
C VAL A 36 38.71 9.23 -1.63
N LEU A 37 38.46 7.96 -1.30
CA LEU A 37 38.68 7.43 0.04
C LEU A 37 39.93 6.55 0.12
N ALA A 38 40.68 6.73 1.21
CA ALA A 38 41.87 5.95 1.54
C ALA A 38 41.51 4.50 1.91
N ARG A 39 42.54 3.69 2.23
CA ARG A 39 42.40 2.28 2.65
C ARG A 39 41.81 1.35 1.57
N GLY A 40 42.03 1.67 0.30
CA GLY A 40 41.65 0.82 -0.83
C GLY A 40 40.18 0.88 -1.22
N ILE A 41 39.42 1.85 -0.70
CA ILE A 41 38.01 2.05 -1.06
C ILE A 41 37.89 2.70 -2.45
N GLY A 42 38.76 3.67 -2.79
CA GLY A 42 38.79 4.29 -4.13
C GLY A 42 37.82 5.45 -4.28
N GLU A 43 37.44 5.74 -5.53
CA GLU A 43 36.47 6.77 -5.89
C GLU A 43 35.05 6.36 -5.49
N VAL A 44 34.32 7.26 -4.81
CA VAL A 44 32.92 7.07 -4.42
C VAL A 44 32.16 8.38 -4.58
N THR A 45 30.86 8.30 -4.85
CA THR A 45 29.99 9.48 -4.92
C THR A 45 29.31 9.70 -3.57
N ALA A 46 29.54 10.88 -2.99
CA ALA A 46 28.88 11.36 -1.80
C ALA A 46 27.53 12.00 -2.14
N VAL A 47 26.45 11.52 -1.52
CA VAL A 47 25.08 12.04 -1.68
C VAL A 47 24.63 12.74 -0.40
N GLY A 48 23.98 13.90 -0.53
CA GLY A 48 23.31 14.59 0.56
C GLY A 48 21.99 15.21 0.11
N ARG A 49 20.94 15.11 0.92
CA ARG A 49 19.60 15.63 0.59
C ARG A 49 18.89 16.22 1.82
N THR A 50 17.98 17.15 1.57
CA THR A 50 17.02 17.66 2.56
C THR A 50 15.61 17.64 1.99
N PRO A 51 14.60 17.15 2.75
CA PRO A 51 13.19 17.27 2.38
C PRO A 51 12.57 18.60 2.84
N LEU A 52 13.30 19.39 3.62
CA LEU A 52 12.81 20.64 4.17
C LEU A 52 12.92 21.73 3.11
N VAL A 53 11.98 21.72 2.18
CA VAL A 53 11.93 22.64 1.05
C VAL A 53 10.62 23.43 1.06
N ASP A 54 10.71 24.71 0.77
CA ASP A 54 9.59 25.63 0.61
C ASP A 54 9.79 26.40 -0.70
N GLY A 55 8.72 26.94 -1.27
CA GLY A 55 8.86 27.76 -2.45
C GLY A 55 7.56 28.12 -3.12
N THR A 56 7.65 29.09 -4.03
CA THR A 56 6.50 29.62 -4.77
C THR A 56 6.80 29.79 -6.24
N LEU A 57 5.82 29.48 -7.10
CA LEU A 57 5.81 29.82 -8.53
C LEU A 57 4.63 30.76 -8.80
N ASN A 58 4.79 31.73 -9.70
CA ASN A 58 3.70 32.62 -10.09
C ASN A 58 3.60 32.71 -11.61
N PHE A 59 2.47 32.25 -12.15
CA PHE A 59 2.17 32.27 -13.57
C PHE A 59 1.14 33.35 -13.91
N ILE A 60 1.50 34.24 -14.84
CA ILE A 60 0.63 35.29 -15.37
C ILE A 60 0.63 35.17 -16.89
N GLU A 61 -0.56 35.14 -17.50
CA GLU A 61 -0.74 35.13 -18.97
C GLU A 61 0.10 34.05 -19.69
N GLY A 62 0.21 32.85 -19.09
CA GLY A 62 0.98 31.73 -19.67
C GLY A 62 2.49 31.89 -19.56
N SER A 63 2.99 32.72 -18.63
CA SER A 63 4.42 32.87 -18.36
C SER A 63 4.72 32.74 -16.87
N LEU A 64 5.80 32.04 -16.52
CA LEU A 64 6.35 32.02 -15.16
C LEU A 64 7.05 33.36 -14.90
N THR A 65 6.46 34.19 -14.04
CA THR A 65 6.94 35.55 -13.76
C THR A 65 7.78 35.65 -12.49
N LYS A 66 7.55 34.75 -11.53
CA LYS A 66 8.33 34.64 -10.30
C LYS A 66 8.49 33.17 -9.93
N ALA A 67 9.70 32.77 -9.54
CA ALA A 67 9.94 31.55 -8.78
C ALA A 67 10.92 31.85 -7.64
N GLU A 68 10.65 31.30 -6.46
CA GLU A 68 11.50 31.44 -5.28
C GLU A 68 11.45 30.13 -4.51
N ILE A 69 12.58 29.43 -4.39
CA ILE A 69 12.70 28.13 -3.72
C ILE A 69 13.71 28.25 -2.59
N THR A 70 13.37 27.74 -1.42
CA THR A 70 14.21 27.71 -0.22
C THR A 70 14.38 26.28 0.25
N ALA A 71 15.62 25.84 0.45
CA ALA A 71 15.95 24.57 1.08
C ALA A 71 16.60 24.83 2.44
N ASP A 72 16.03 24.28 3.51
CA ASP A 72 16.63 24.28 4.84
C ASP A 72 17.67 23.15 4.93
N LEU A 73 18.92 23.56 5.16
CA LEU A 73 20.08 22.70 5.19
C LEU A 73 20.43 22.24 6.61
N THR A 74 19.71 22.71 7.65
CA THR A 74 20.01 22.40 9.06
C THR A 74 19.79 20.93 9.38
N GLU A 75 18.85 20.29 8.71
CA GLU A 75 18.57 18.84 8.82
C GLU A 75 19.03 18.05 7.58
N LEU A 76 19.93 18.62 6.76
CA LEU A 76 20.49 17.91 5.62
C LEU A 76 21.17 16.61 6.09
N ARG A 77 20.75 15.50 5.47
CA ARG A 77 21.29 14.15 5.72
C ARG A 77 22.15 13.71 4.55
N THR A 78 23.06 12.78 4.80
CA THR A 78 23.91 12.17 3.78
C THR A 78 23.83 10.66 3.81
N ASP A 79 24.25 10.00 2.73
CA ASP A 79 24.32 8.52 2.61
C ASP A 79 25.04 7.81 3.78
N ARG A 80 25.79 8.58 4.58
CA ARG A 80 26.47 8.15 5.80
C ARG A 80 26.22 9.15 6.91
N SER A 81 25.34 8.82 7.85
CA SER A 81 24.97 9.68 8.99
C SER A 81 26.16 10.30 9.76
N MET A 82 27.30 9.60 9.82
CA MET A 82 28.53 10.11 10.42
C MET A 82 29.10 11.38 9.75
N ARG A 83 28.73 11.65 8.49
CA ARG A 83 29.18 12.80 7.68
C ARG A 83 28.27 14.02 7.84
N ASP A 84 27.02 13.84 8.24
CA ASP A 84 25.99 14.90 8.29
C ASP A 84 26.49 16.17 8.99
N SER A 85 27.00 16.03 10.22
CA SER A 85 27.49 17.16 11.02
C SER A 85 28.65 17.93 10.36
N LYS A 86 29.48 17.25 9.56
CA LYS A 86 30.62 17.86 8.86
C LYS A 86 30.18 18.63 7.63
N VAL A 87 29.25 18.06 6.87
CA VAL A 87 28.66 18.75 5.69
C VAL A 87 27.86 19.96 6.13
N GLN A 88 27.01 19.84 7.16
CA GLN A 88 26.28 20.97 7.73
C GLN A 88 27.22 22.08 8.24
N SER A 89 28.36 21.69 8.83
CA SER A 89 29.38 22.67 9.26
C SER A 89 30.07 23.36 8.08
N ALA A 90 30.40 22.61 7.01
CA ALA A 90 31.01 23.14 5.80
C ALA A 90 30.10 24.13 5.06
N LEU A 91 28.79 23.82 5.02
CA LEU A 91 27.74 24.70 4.48
C LEU A 91 27.38 25.87 5.43
N ASN A 92 27.97 25.92 6.63
CA ASN A 92 27.73 26.96 7.64
C ASN A 92 26.24 27.11 8.02
N THR A 93 25.51 26.00 8.13
CA THR A 93 24.04 26.00 8.31
C THR A 93 23.59 26.64 9.62
N LYS A 94 24.48 26.76 10.61
CA LYS A 94 24.19 27.51 11.85
C LYS A 94 24.03 29.02 11.63
N THR A 95 24.75 29.58 10.66
CA THR A 95 24.71 31.02 10.34
C THR A 95 23.84 31.29 9.11
N HIS A 96 23.92 30.41 8.12
CA HIS A 96 23.20 30.47 6.86
C HIS A 96 22.41 29.16 6.68
N PRO A 97 21.27 29.01 7.37
CA PRO A 97 20.52 27.75 7.40
C PRO A 97 19.95 27.36 6.03
N ASN A 98 19.73 28.33 5.16
CA ASN A 98 18.98 28.15 3.94
C ASN A 98 19.84 28.33 2.70
N ALA A 99 19.62 27.47 1.70
CA ALA A 99 19.92 27.77 0.31
C ALA A 99 18.67 28.34 -0.37
N VAL A 100 18.83 29.40 -1.18
CA VAL A 100 17.68 30.10 -1.81
C VAL A 100 17.95 30.33 -3.29
N PHE A 101 17.02 29.89 -4.14
CA PHE A 101 16.99 30.17 -5.57
C PHE A 101 15.90 31.19 -5.91
N ILE A 102 16.21 32.17 -6.75
CA ILE A 102 15.25 33.17 -7.25
C ILE A 102 15.36 33.30 -8.76
N LEU A 103 14.21 33.27 -9.45
CA LEU A 103 14.11 33.49 -10.89
C LEU A 103 14.53 34.90 -11.30
N ASN A 104 15.39 35.02 -12.32
CA ASN A 104 15.86 36.33 -12.78
C ASN A 104 15.08 36.90 -13.97
N LYS A 105 14.41 36.04 -14.74
CA LYS A 105 13.69 36.42 -15.96
C LYS A 105 12.40 35.63 -16.12
N THR A 106 11.38 36.29 -16.67
CA THR A 106 10.13 35.63 -17.05
C THR A 106 10.36 34.55 -18.10
N ILE A 107 9.78 33.38 -17.88
CA ILE A 107 9.87 32.23 -18.80
C ILE A 107 8.49 31.99 -19.45
N PRO A 108 8.38 32.06 -20.79
CA PRO A 108 7.13 31.72 -21.48
C PRO A 108 6.89 30.20 -21.39
N VAL A 109 5.65 29.81 -21.09
CA VAL A 109 5.23 28.42 -20.94
C VAL A 109 4.39 28.04 -22.17
N ASN A 110 4.75 26.97 -22.88
CA ASN A 110 3.93 26.44 -23.97
C ASN A 110 2.82 25.52 -23.41
N SER A 111 1.75 25.29 -24.17
CA SER A 111 0.62 24.47 -23.74
C SER A 111 0.86 22.96 -23.89
N GLU A 112 2.11 22.52 -23.84
CA GLU A 112 2.48 21.11 -23.94
C GLU A 112 2.37 20.44 -22.58
N GLN A 113 2.06 19.15 -22.58
CA GLN A 113 1.79 18.37 -21.37
C GLN A 113 3.05 18.18 -20.51
N MET A 114 4.25 18.30 -21.10
CA MET A 114 5.56 18.24 -20.44
C MET A 114 6.47 19.30 -21.08
N ILE A 115 7.24 20.03 -20.27
CA ILE A 115 8.09 21.14 -20.71
C ILE A 115 9.51 20.91 -20.21
N GLU A 116 10.46 20.81 -21.13
CA GLU A 116 11.89 20.92 -20.82
C GLU A 116 12.34 22.37 -20.99
N SER A 117 13.03 22.94 -20.00
CA SER A 117 13.49 24.31 -20.05
C SER A 117 14.80 24.52 -19.30
N THR A 118 15.60 25.46 -19.79
CA THR A 118 16.72 26.04 -19.03
C THR A 118 16.26 27.37 -18.45
N VAL A 119 16.43 27.55 -17.13
CA VAL A 119 15.91 28.70 -16.39
C VAL A 119 17.04 29.47 -15.70
N PRO A 120 17.28 30.75 -16.06
CA PRO A 120 18.27 31.58 -15.40
C PRO A 120 17.77 32.06 -14.04
N GLY A 121 18.60 31.88 -13.00
CA GLY A 121 18.29 32.35 -11.65
C GLY A 121 19.50 32.72 -10.83
N SER A 122 19.23 33.26 -9.65
CA SER A 122 20.25 33.59 -8.65
C SER A 122 20.16 32.56 -7.53
N LEU A 123 21.24 31.84 -7.28
CA LEU A 123 21.35 30.88 -6.18
C LEU A 123 22.21 31.48 -5.07
N THR A 124 21.71 31.43 -3.84
CA THR A 124 22.40 31.82 -2.62
C THR A 124 22.70 30.60 -1.77
N VAL A 125 23.97 30.35 -1.47
CA VAL A 125 24.44 29.29 -0.55
C VAL A 125 25.51 29.89 0.35
N ASN A 126 25.51 29.55 1.65
CA ASN A 126 26.46 30.11 2.62
C ASN A 126 26.51 31.66 2.61
N GLY A 127 25.37 32.31 2.34
CA GLY A 127 25.26 33.78 2.27
C GLY A 127 25.88 34.43 1.03
N VAL A 128 26.43 33.66 0.09
CA VAL A 128 27.00 34.14 -1.18
C VAL A 128 26.02 33.87 -2.32
N THR A 129 25.75 34.87 -3.16
CA THR A 129 24.80 34.76 -4.29
C THR A 129 25.54 34.79 -5.62
N ASN A 130 25.32 33.77 -6.46
CA ASN A 130 25.85 33.70 -7.82
C ASN A 130 24.72 33.45 -8.85
N GLN A 131 24.99 33.75 -10.11
CA GLN A 131 24.08 33.49 -11.23
C GLN A 131 24.27 32.05 -11.72
N ILE A 132 23.16 31.32 -11.93
CA ILE A 132 23.16 29.96 -12.44
C ILE A 132 22.11 29.78 -13.54
N GLU A 133 22.28 28.73 -14.34
CA GLU A 133 21.28 28.23 -15.28
C GLU A 133 20.82 26.86 -14.77
N VAL A 134 19.51 26.67 -14.63
CA VAL A 134 18.93 25.42 -14.12
C VAL A 134 18.26 24.67 -15.25
N GLU A 135 18.68 23.42 -15.49
CA GLU A 135 17.99 22.51 -16.40
C GLU A 135 16.87 21.81 -15.64
N LEU A 136 15.63 21.94 -16.12
CA LEU A 136 14.48 21.34 -15.49
C LEU A 136 13.47 20.78 -16.50
N GLN A 137 12.70 19.82 -16.01
CA GLN A 137 11.50 19.32 -16.64
C GLN A 137 10.32 19.62 -15.72
N ALA A 138 9.25 20.16 -16.28
CA ALA A 138 8.02 20.47 -15.56
C ALA A 138 6.83 19.77 -16.22
N GLN A 139 5.97 19.16 -15.41
CA GLN A 139 4.76 18.48 -15.85
C GLN A 139 3.61 18.81 -14.90
N LEU A 140 2.48 19.25 -15.45
CA LEU A 140 1.23 19.39 -14.70
C LEU A 140 0.38 18.14 -14.91
N VAL A 141 0.10 17.41 -13.84
CA VAL A 141 -0.83 16.26 -13.84
C VAL A 141 -1.91 16.55 -12.81
N GLY A 142 -3.15 16.70 -13.29
CA GLY A 142 -4.26 17.15 -12.43
C GLY A 142 -3.98 18.53 -11.83
N GLN A 143 -3.86 18.59 -10.49
CA GLN A 143 -3.61 19.81 -9.71
C GLN A 143 -2.19 19.88 -9.13
N ILE A 144 -1.30 18.96 -9.52
CA ILE A 144 0.08 18.90 -9.02
C ILE A 144 1.03 19.21 -10.17
N MET A 145 1.85 20.23 -9.98
CA MET A 145 2.94 20.56 -10.88
C MET A 145 4.23 19.93 -10.35
N THR A 146 4.74 18.93 -11.06
CA THR A 146 6.01 18.27 -10.75
C THR A 146 7.12 18.99 -11.50
N VAL A 147 8.19 19.35 -10.79
CA VAL A 147 9.38 19.98 -11.37
C VAL A 147 10.61 19.21 -10.89
N VAL A 148 11.28 18.56 -11.82
CA VAL A 148 12.56 17.88 -11.57
C VAL A 148 13.67 18.61 -12.31
N GLY A 149 14.85 18.66 -11.73
CA GLY A 149 15.95 19.33 -12.39
C GLY A 149 17.29 19.09 -11.74
N LYS A 150 18.32 19.55 -12.44
CA LYS A 150 19.70 19.49 -11.96
C LYS A 150 20.52 20.64 -12.54
N PHE A 151 21.60 20.97 -11.86
CA PHE A 151 22.59 21.93 -12.32
C PHE A 151 23.91 21.71 -11.58
N GLU A 152 24.99 22.22 -12.14
CA GLU A 152 26.33 22.12 -11.54
C GLU A 152 26.64 23.36 -10.71
N VAL A 153 27.32 23.16 -9.57
CA VAL A 153 27.85 24.23 -8.73
C VAL A 153 29.30 23.94 -8.36
N THR A 154 30.10 25.01 -8.27
CA THR A 154 31.45 24.95 -7.74
C THR A 154 31.43 25.41 -6.27
N LEU A 155 31.91 24.59 -5.33
CA LEU A 155 31.85 24.88 -3.90
C LEU A 155 32.61 26.16 -3.53
N SER A 156 33.78 26.37 -4.15
CA SER A 156 34.61 27.55 -3.93
C SER A 156 33.93 28.88 -4.30
N ASP A 157 33.02 28.88 -5.29
CA ASP A 157 32.23 30.07 -5.67
C ASP A 157 31.26 30.52 -4.56
N TYR A 158 30.92 29.61 -3.65
CA TYR A 158 30.07 29.85 -2.48
C TYR A 158 30.85 29.89 -1.16
N GLN A 159 32.19 29.94 -1.22
CA GLN A 159 33.08 29.89 -0.06
C GLN A 159 32.83 28.66 0.82
N VAL A 160 32.42 27.54 0.22
CA VAL A 160 32.28 26.26 0.89
C VAL A 160 33.58 25.48 0.71
N GLU A 161 34.25 25.16 1.82
CA GLU A 161 35.42 24.29 1.80
C GLU A 161 34.98 22.84 2.09
N ALA A 162 35.39 21.91 1.23
CA ALA A 162 35.05 20.49 1.41
C ALA A 162 35.56 19.97 2.78
N PRO A 163 34.75 19.19 3.51
CA PRO A 163 35.12 18.69 4.82
C PRO A 163 36.30 17.71 4.74
N SER A 164 37.26 17.82 5.68
CA SER A 164 38.40 16.89 5.78
C SER A 164 38.19 15.82 6.84
N ALA A 165 38.66 14.59 6.56
CA ALA A 165 38.67 13.47 7.50
C ALA A 165 39.86 12.53 7.23
N PRO A 166 40.34 11.73 8.22
CA PRO A 166 41.52 10.86 8.04
C PRO A 166 41.40 9.79 6.94
N VAL A 167 40.17 9.49 6.51
CA VAL A 167 39.88 8.50 5.46
C VAL A 167 39.62 9.18 4.10
N VAL A 168 39.41 10.51 4.06
CA VAL A 168 39.16 11.26 2.83
C VAL A 168 40.49 11.75 2.26
N VAL A 169 40.79 11.38 1.02
CA VAL A 169 42.01 11.78 0.30
C VAL A 169 41.77 13.10 -0.44
N SER A 170 40.65 13.20 -1.16
CA SER A 170 40.22 14.40 -1.86
C SER A 170 38.70 14.38 -2.07
N VAL A 171 38.13 15.56 -2.25
CA VAL A 171 36.75 15.78 -2.69
C VAL A 171 36.82 16.75 -3.87
N GLU A 172 36.06 16.51 -4.93
CA GLU A 172 35.98 17.43 -6.06
C GLU A 172 35.40 18.79 -5.64
N ASP A 173 35.74 19.85 -6.37
CA ASP A 173 35.18 21.20 -6.12
C ASP A 173 33.81 21.39 -6.81
N GLU A 174 33.51 20.59 -7.83
CA GLU A 174 32.26 20.61 -8.58
C GLU A 174 31.26 19.58 -8.02
N ALA A 175 30.05 20.04 -7.70
CA ALA A 175 28.92 19.21 -7.26
C ALA A 175 27.75 19.34 -8.22
N ILE A 176 27.04 18.24 -8.44
CA ILE A 176 25.75 18.25 -9.15
C ILE A 176 24.66 18.45 -8.09
N VAL A 177 23.92 19.55 -8.19
CA VAL A 177 22.69 19.75 -7.42
C VAL A 177 21.55 19.11 -8.18
N GLU A 178 20.74 18.32 -7.49
CA GLU A 178 19.52 17.69 -8.00
C GLU A 178 18.34 18.09 -7.13
N PHE A 179 17.17 18.21 -7.74
CA PHE A 179 15.93 18.49 -7.02
C PHE A 179 14.74 17.86 -7.70
N GLN A 180 13.74 17.57 -6.87
CA GLN A 180 12.39 17.22 -7.27
C GLN A 180 11.47 18.04 -6.38
N LEU A 181 10.54 18.78 -6.98
CA LEU A 181 9.63 19.66 -6.25
C LEU A 181 8.22 19.46 -6.80
N PHE A 182 7.27 19.22 -5.91
CA PHE A 182 5.86 19.21 -6.25
C PHE A 182 5.24 20.53 -5.82
N PHE A 183 4.40 21.13 -6.67
CA PHE A 183 3.67 22.34 -6.33
C PHE A 183 2.16 22.15 -6.48
N VAL A 184 1.40 22.81 -5.63
CA VAL A 184 -0.08 22.89 -5.67
C VAL A 184 -0.53 24.35 -5.71
N GLU A 185 -1.72 24.62 -6.26
CA GLU A 185 -2.25 25.99 -6.36
C GLU A 185 -2.51 26.62 -4.98
N ALA A 186 -2.08 27.87 -4.80
CA ALA A 186 -2.21 28.64 -3.58
C ALA A 186 -3.62 29.25 -3.45
N THR A 187 -4.64 28.42 -3.25
CA THR A 187 -6.04 28.86 -3.06
C THR A 187 -6.68 28.27 -1.79
N SER A 188 -6.09 28.53 -0.61
CA SER A 188 -6.82 28.90 0.63
C SER A 188 -5.90 28.97 1.86
N ILE A 189 -5.65 30.18 2.36
CA ILE A 189 -5.15 30.39 3.73
C ILE A 189 -6.24 31.14 4.49
N ASN A 190 -6.76 30.49 5.54
CA ASN A 190 -7.84 30.90 6.45
C ASN A 190 -9.26 31.07 5.89
N SER A 191 -10.11 30.06 6.14
CA SER A 191 -11.50 30.25 6.59
C SER A 191 -12.04 29.00 7.30
N THR A 192 -12.30 29.16 8.60
CA THR A 192 -13.33 28.46 9.38
C THR A 192 -14.53 27.97 8.56
N THR A 193 -14.93 26.71 8.80
CA THR A 193 -16.26 26.15 8.53
C THR A 193 -16.86 26.48 7.16
N ALA A 194 -16.60 25.64 6.17
CA ALA A 194 -17.48 25.46 5.02
C ALA A 194 -17.74 23.95 4.86
N ALA A 195 -19.01 23.60 4.80
CA ALA A 195 -19.51 22.24 4.85
C ALA A 195 -18.98 21.39 3.69
N VAL A 196 -18.56 20.17 4.06
CA VAL A 196 -18.43 19.01 3.17
C VAL A 196 -19.68 18.93 2.28
N PRO A 197 -19.58 18.60 0.99
CA PRO A 197 -20.76 18.17 0.26
C PRO A 197 -21.23 16.88 0.92
N THR A 198 -22.20 17.01 1.83
CA THR A 198 -22.91 15.89 2.43
C THR A 198 -23.56 15.10 1.32
N THR A 199 -23.36 13.78 1.37
CA THR A 199 -24.19 12.78 0.70
C THR A 199 -25.65 13.25 0.71
N THR A 200 -26.35 13.15 -0.43
CA THR A 200 -27.76 13.60 -0.47
C THR A 200 -28.68 12.71 0.36
N MET A 201 -28.17 11.54 0.78
CA MET A 201 -28.78 10.66 1.77
C MET A 201 -28.18 10.86 3.17
N ASP A 202 -29.07 11.06 4.15
CA ASP A 202 -28.77 11.05 5.59
C ASP A 202 -28.43 9.61 6.02
N PRO A 203 -27.24 9.33 6.59
CA PRO A 203 -26.84 7.99 7.05
C PRO A 203 -27.85 7.35 8.01
N LEU A 204 -28.60 8.17 8.78
CA LEU A 204 -29.65 7.72 9.69
C LEU A 204 -30.93 7.26 8.97
N THR A 205 -30.96 7.34 7.64
CA THR A 205 -32.10 6.95 6.79
C THR A 205 -31.85 5.71 5.94
N ILE A 206 -30.66 5.10 6.04
CA ILE A 206 -30.32 3.83 5.39
C ILE A 206 -31.15 2.71 6.04
N LYS A 207 -32.00 2.05 5.26
CA LYS A 207 -32.91 1.00 5.75
C LYS A 207 -32.76 -0.34 5.04
N ASN A 208 -31.97 -0.39 3.97
CA ASN A 208 -31.77 -1.60 3.18
C ASN A 208 -30.43 -1.59 2.43
N VAL A 209 -30.13 -2.74 1.84
CA VAL A 209 -28.85 -3.02 1.14
C VAL A 209 -28.72 -2.20 -0.14
N GLU A 210 -29.80 -1.86 -0.84
CA GLU A 210 -29.73 -0.96 -2.00
C GLU A 210 -29.29 0.44 -1.57
N GLN A 211 -29.87 0.98 -0.51
CA GLN A 211 -29.53 2.29 0.07
C GLN A 211 -28.14 2.34 0.69
N LEU A 212 -27.69 1.25 1.33
CA LEU A 212 -26.32 1.15 1.83
C LEU A 212 -25.34 1.13 0.67
N ASN A 213 -25.64 0.39 -0.40
CA ASN A 213 -24.77 0.35 -1.56
C ASN A 213 -24.85 1.61 -2.42
N GLU A 214 -25.95 2.35 -2.43
CA GLU A 214 -26.06 3.68 -3.04
C GLU A 214 -25.29 4.71 -2.23
N TYR A 215 -25.37 4.67 -0.89
CA TYR A 215 -24.56 5.50 0.00
C TYR A 215 -23.07 5.18 -0.14
N ILE A 216 -22.71 3.89 -0.18
CA ILE A 216 -21.33 3.46 -0.47
C ILE A 216 -20.96 3.90 -1.89
N ALA A 217 -21.81 3.72 -2.91
CA ALA A 217 -21.54 4.14 -4.28
C ALA A 217 -21.42 5.67 -4.48
N GLU A 218 -22.17 6.47 -3.70
CA GLU A 218 -22.12 7.94 -3.68
C GLU A 218 -20.95 8.45 -2.81
N ALA A 219 -20.56 7.69 -1.78
CA ALA A 219 -19.31 7.88 -1.03
C ALA A 219 -18.08 7.39 -1.81
N THR A 220 -18.26 6.48 -2.78
CA THR A 220 -17.25 5.93 -3.69
C THR A 220 -17.41 6.45 -5.12
N SER A 221 -18.19 7.52 -5.37
CA SER A 221 -18.28 8.13 -6.71
C SER A 221 -17.10 9.06 -7.01
N PHE A 222 -15.93 8.70 -6.49
CA PHE A 222 -14.65 9.26 -6.88
C PHE A 222 -14.19 8.50 -8.14
N ASP A 223 -13.38 9.17 -8.96
CA ASP A 223 -12.89 8.65 -10.24
C ASP A 223 -11.54 7.95 -10.01
N GLN A 224 -11.11 7.04 -10.89
CA GLN A 224 -9.93 6.17 -10.67
C GLN A 224 -8.65 6.98 -10.34
N SER A 225 -8.58 8.24 -10.81
CA SER A 225 -7.54 9.24 -10.49
C SER A 225 -7.45 9.68 -9.02
N ASP A 226 -8.46 9.39 -8.21
CA ASP A 226 -8.54 9.75 -6.79
C ASP A 226 -8.10 8.61 -5.85
N SER A 227 -7.70 7.44 -6.39
CA SER A 227 -7.03 6.36 -5.63
C SER A 227 -5.50 6.35 -5.82
N ASP A 228 -5.00 7.15 -6.76
CA ASP A 228 -3.57 7.32 -7.07
C ASP A 228 -2.75 7.85 -5.89
N TRP A 229 -3.36 8.45 -4.87
CA TRP A 229 -2.64 8.88 -3.65
C TRP A 229 -2.04 7.71 -2.86
N LEU A 230 -2.58 6.50 -3.01
CA LEU A 230 -2.04 5.30 -2.37
C LEU A 230 -0.81 4.77 -3.10
N LEU A 231 -0.65 5.08 -4.38
CA LEU A 231 0.32 4.45 -5.27
C LEU A 231 1.44 5.43 -5.67
N PRO A 232 2.71 5.01 -5.60
CA PRO A 232 3.81 5.85 -6.06
C PRO A 232 3.73 6.09 -7.57
N GLY A 233 3.88 7.35 -8.01
CA GLY A 233 3.78 7.72 -9.42
C GLY A 233 4.92 7.22 -10.33
N ASN A 234 5.96 6.60 -9.75
CA ASN A 234 7.10 5.98 -10.45
C ASN A 234 7.06 4.45 -10.44
N LEU A 235 5.96 3.88 -9.96
CA LEU A 235 5.74 2.45 -9.92
C LEU A 235 5.49 1.96 -11.35
N ASP A 236 6.33 1.03 -11.82
CA ASP A 236 6.12 0.30 -13.07
C ASP A 236 5.42 -1.03 -12.70
N PRO A 237 4.08 -1.08 -12.76
CA PRO A 237 3.35 -2.21 -12.21
C PRO A 237 3.50 -3.41 -13.15
N SER A 238 4.24 -4.42 -12.69
CA SER A 238 4.07 -5.79 -13.16
C SER A 238 3.04 -6.49 -12.28
N ALA A 239 2.28 -7.42 -12.84
CA ALA A 239 1.38 -8.23 -12.03
C ALA A 239 2.20 -8.99 -10.97
N GLY A 240 1.67 -9.07 -9.74
CA GLY A 240 2.37 -9.68 -8.61
C GLY A 240 2.27 -8.86 -7.33
N GLY A 241 2.88 -9.40 -6.27
CA GLY A 241 2.68 -8.93 -4.91
C GLY A 241 1.86 -9.94 -4.11
N ALA A 242 2.17 -10.05 -2.83
CA ALA A 242 1.59 -10.99 -1.91
C ALA A 242 0.93 -10.22 -0.76
N PRO A 243 -0.40 -10.26 -0.64
CA PRO A 243 -1.11 -9.72 0.51
C PRO A 243 -0.53 -10.26 1.82
N GLY A 244 -0.45 -9.42 2.84
CA GLY A 244 0.34 -9.60 4.06
C GLY A 244 1.82 -9.21 3.93
N PHE A 245 2.47 -9.45 2.78
CA PHE A 245 3.93 -9.45 2.66
C PHE A 245 4.46 -8.27 1.85
N THR A 246 3.71 -7.82 0.85
CA THR A 246 4.11 -6.74 -0.03
C THR A 246 3.18 -5.56 0.14
N ARG A 247 3.78 -4.38 0.26
CA ARG A 247 3.04 -3.12 0.38
C ARG A 247 2.03 -2.89 -0.75
N TYR A 248 2.35 -3.32 -1.96
CA TYR A 248 1.53 -3.12 -3.15
C TYR A 248 1.29 -4.45 -3.83
N VAL A 249 0.03 -4.73 -4.13
CA VAL A 249 -0.38 -5.95 -4.85
C VAL A 249 -1.07 -5.55 -6.13
N PHE A 250 -0.52 -6.01 -7.24
CA PHE A 250 -1.04 -5.77 -8.59
C PHE A 250 -1.57 -7.06 -9.19
N ARG A 251 -2.63 -6.95 -9.97
CA ARG A 251 -3.24 -8.07 -10.68
C ARG A 251 -3.34 -7.76 -12.16
N GLN A 252 -3.09 -8.77 -12.98
CA GLN A 252 -3.37 -8.69 -14.41
C GLN A 252 -4.88 -8.82 -14.62
N THR A 253 -5.45 -7.92 -15.42
CA THR A 253 -6.86 -7.97 -15.83
C THR A 253 -6.98 -7.85 -17.34
N SER A 254 -8.20 -7.97 -17.85
CA SER A 254 -8.52 -7.70 -19.26
C SER A 254 -8.21 -6.25 -19.68
N ALA A 255 -8.07 -5.32 -18.73
CA ALA A 255 -7.70 -3.92 -18.97
C ALA A 255 -6.20 -3.62 -18.75
N GLY A 256 -5.37 -4.63 -18.41
CA GLY A 256 -3.97 -4.47 -18.05
C GLY A 256 -3.68 -4.76 -16.58
N VAL A 257 -2.46 -4.47 -16.13
CA VAL A 257 -2.07 -4.60 -14.72
C VAL A 257 -2.69 -3.46 -13.92
N VAL A 258 -3.43 -3.79 -12.86
CA VAL A 258 -4.04 -2.82 -11.96
C VAL A 258 -3.66 -3.09 -10.51
N PRO A 259 -3.56 -2.05 -9.67
CA PRO A 259 -3.42 -2.20 -8.22
C PRO A 259 -4.71 -2.79 -7.63
N THR A 260 -4.57 -3.68 -6.66
CA THR A 260 -5.72 -4.37 -6.04
C THR A 260 -5.69 -4.34 -4.53
N LEU A 261 -4.50 -4.20 -3.94
CA LEU A 261 -4.34 -4.08 -2.50
C LEU A 261 -3.13 -3.20 -2.19
N VAL A 262 -3.27 -2.38 -1.15
CA VAL A 262 -2.19 -1.57 -0.58
C VAL A 262 -2.15 -1.78 0.92
N GLU A 263 -1.00 -2.16 1.47
CA GLU A 263 -0.80 -2.31 2.91
C GLU A 263 -0.12 -1.08 3.53
N GLY A 264 -0.41 -0.83 4.80
CA GLY A 264 0.29 0.13 5.64
C GLY A 264 0.73 -0.51 6.96
N PRO A 265 1.37 0.28 7.86
CA PRO A 265 1.96 1.61 7.70
C PRO A 265 3.02 1.85 6.61
N ILE A 266 3.30 3.13 6.31
CA ILE A 266 4.58 3.56 5.72
C ILE A 266 5.61 3.61 6.87
N GLY A 267 6.58 2.69 6.90
CA GLY A 267 7.60 2.60 7.96
C GLY A 267 7.92 1.16 8.36
N PRO A 268 8.71 0.94 9.45
CA PRO A 268 9.00 -0.41 9.95
C PRO A 268 7.71 -1.15 10.27
N GLN A 269 7.51 -2.31 9.63
CA GLN A 269 6.40 -3.21 9.91
C GLN A 269 6.90 -4.34 10.82
N PHE A 270 6.16 -4.61 11.89
CA PHE A 270 6.35 -5.83 12.67
C PHE A 270 5.21 -6.77 12.27
N ARG A 271 5.54 -7.72 11.40
CA ARG A 271 4.60 -8.72 10.91
C ARG A 271 4.84 -10.01 11.69
N CYS A 272 3.76 -10.56 12.24
CA CYS A 272 3.74 -11.84 12.94
C CYS A 272 3.66 -13.03 11.97
N GLN A 273 4.35 -12.93 10.83
CA GLN A 273 4.32 -13.90 9.73
C GLN A 273 5.29 -15.07 9.91
N ASP A 274 5.86 -15.15 11.11
CA ASP A 274 6.69 -16.22 11.62
C ASP A 274 5.94 -16.79 12.83
N GLU A 275 5.54 -18.06 12.74
CA GLU A 275 4.77 -18.77 13.77
C GLU A 275 5.55 -19.03 15.04
N ASP A 276 6.89 -18.91 15.01
CA ASP A 276 7.70 -18.96 16.23
C ASP A 276 7.55 -17.67 17.06
N LEU A 277 6.93 -16.61 16.52
CA LEU A 277 6.62 -15.39 17.26
C LEU A 277 5.28 -15.52 18.02
N PRO A 278 5.24 -15.23 19.33
CA PRO A 278 4.05 -15.33 20.18
C PRO A 278 3.09 -14.16 19.91
N CYS A 279 2.36 -14.28 18.81
CA CYS A 279 1.64 -13.18 18.18
C CYS A 279 0.14 -13.42 18.06
N SER A 280 -0.33 -14.64 18.34
CA SER A 280 -1.76 -14.91 18.46
C SER A 280 -2.36 -14.17 19.66
N TYR A 281 -3.70 -14.06 19.72
CA TYR A 281 -4.35 -13.42 20.86
C TYR A 281 -4.06 -14.17 22.17
N LEU A 282 -4.06 -15.50 22.15
CA LEU A 282 -3.76 -16.29 23.35
C LEU A 282 -2.28 -16.26 23.71
N GLU A 283 -1.38 -16.26 22.73
CA GLU A 283 0.07 -16.18 22.95
C GLU A 283 0.49 -14.81 23.51
N LEU A 284 -0.09 -13.71 23.03
CA LEU A 284 0.15 -12.38 23.59
C LEU A 284 -0.27 -12.30 25.07
N LYS A 285 -1.37 -12.98 25.43
CA LYS A 285 -1.80 -13.11 26.83
C LYS A 285 -0.84 -13.94 27.64
N GLU A 286 -0.40 -15.08 27.13
CA GLU A 286 0.60 -15.93 27.80
C GLU A 286 1.94 -15.21 27.96
N LEU A 287 2.38 -14.46 26.96
CA LEU A 287 3.60 -13.65 27.00
C LEU A 287 3.52 -12.60 28.12
N LEU A 288 2.37 -11.92 28.25
CA LEU A 288 2.12 -10.96 29.32
C LEU A 288 2.06 -11.64 30.71
N GLU A 289 1.34 -12.74 30.84
CA GLU A 289 1.15 -13.46 32.11
C GLU A 289 2.45 -14.10 32.62
N SER A 290 3.24 -14.68 31.71
CA SER A 290 4.52 -15.31 32.02
C SER A 290 5.63 -14.29 32.32
N ASN A 291 5.46 -13.04 31.87
CA ASN A 291 6.48 -12.00 31.93
C ASN A 291 7.79 -12.45 31.26
N SER A 292 7.67 -13.23 30.18
CA SER A 292 8.80 -13.66 29.36
C SER A 292 9.34 -12.49 28.53
N PRO A 293 10.61 -12.53 28.09
CA PRO A 293 11.15 -11.48 27.23
C PRO A 293 10.34 -11.37 25.92
N ILE A 294 9.96 -10.16 25.55
CA ILE A 294 9.28 -9.87 24.28
C ILE A 294 10.34 -9.96 23.16
N PRO A 295 10.10 -10.77 22.11
CA PRO A 295 10.95 -10.79 20.92
C PRO A 295 11.12 -9.39 20.29
N GLU A 296 12.34 -9.03 19.89
CA GLU A 296 12.64 -7.74 19.27
C GLU A 296 11.86 -7.55 17.95
N GLN A 297 11.60 -8.66 17.25
CA GLN A 297 10.83 -8.76 16.01
C GLN A 297 9.35 -8.39 16.15
N MET A 298 8.84 -8.22 17.38
CA MET A 298 7.47 -7.75 17.60
C MET A 298 7.40 -6.23 17.77
N GLY A 299 8.53 -5.56 18.03
CA GLY A 299 8.58 -4.10 18.19
C GLY A 299 7.73 -3.55 19.34
N LEU A 300 7.41 -4.37 20.34
CA LEU A 300 6.57 -4.00 21.48
C LEU A 300 7.40 -3.78 22.74
N SER A 301 7.12 -2.68 23.44
CA SER A 301 7.54 -2.52 24.84
C SER A 301 6.62 -3.31 25.80
N PRO A 302 7.07 -3.59 27.04
CA PRO A 302 6.22 -4.21 28.06
C PRO A 302 4.95 -3.39 28.39
N GLU A 303 5.04 -2.06 28.35
CA GLU A 303 3.87 -1.20 28.55
C GLU A 303 2.89 -1.32 27.38
N GLU A 304 3.39 -1.35 26.14
CA GLU A 304 2.55 -1.52 24.94
C GLU A 304 1.90 -2.91 24.91
N LEU A 305 2.62 -3.98 25.23
CA LEU A 305 2.04 -5.34 25.33
C LEU A 305 0.87 -5.37 26.33
N THR A 306 1.05 -4.77 27.50
CA THR A 306 -0.01 -4.71 28.52
C THR A 306 -1.26 -4.01 28.01
N LYS A 307 -1.09 -2.87 27.30
CA LYS A 307 -2.20 -2.09 26.77
C LYS A 307 -2.87 -2.77 25.58
N LEU A 308 -2.08 -3.35 24.67
CA LEU A 308 -2.58 -4.12 23.52
C LEU A 308 -3.44 -5.29 23.99
N VAL A 309 -2.96 -6.12 24.92
CA VAL A 309 -3.74 -7.24 25.47
C VAL A 309 -5.05 -6.77 26.11
N SER A 310 -5.04 -5.62 26.81
CA SER A 310 -6.27 -5.05 27.36
C SER A 310 -7.26 -4.58 26.29
N GLU A 311 -6.79 -4.04 25.16
CA GLU A 311 -7.63 -3.63 24.03
C GLU A 311 -8.22 -4.87 23.31
N LEU A 312 -7.42 -5.93 23.15
CA LEU A 312 -7.87 -7.21 22.59
C LEU A 312 -8.87 -7.95 23.48
N ASP A 313 -8.70 -7.90 24.81
CA ASP A 313 -9.68 -8.45 25.77
C ASP A 313 -11.02 -7.72 25.71
N LEU A 314 -10.98 -6.39 25.51
CA LEU A 314 -12.20 -5.59 25.33
C LEU A 314 -12.93 -6.01 24.04
N LEU A 315 -12.19 -6.17 22.94
CA LEU A 315 -12.74 -6.65 21.67
C LEU A 315 -13.31 -8.07 21.81
N ASN A 316 -12.60 -8.99 22.47
CA ASN A 316 -13.10 -10.34 22.72
C ASN A 316 -14.43 -10.32 23.48
N GLY A 317 -14.53 -9.50 24.53
CA GLY A 317 -15.78 -9.30 25.27
C GLY A 317 -16.93 -8.82 24.38
N PHE A 318 -16.66 -7.88 23.47
CA PHE A 318 -17.66 -7.43 22.49
C PHE A 318 -18.10 -8.58 21.57
N LEU A 319 -17.17 -9.38 21.06
CA LEU A 319 -17.50 -10.49 20.16
C LEU A 319 -18.29 -11.60 20.87
N GLU A 320 -18.00 -11.90 22.14
CA GLU A 320 -18.77 -12.88 22.92
C GLU A 320 -20.25 -12.49 23.06
N GLU A 321 -20.56 -11.20 23.18
CA GLU A 321 -21.95 -10.71 23.20
C GLU A 321 -22.67 -10.89 21.85
N HIS A 322 -21.90 -11.05 20.78
CA HIS A 322 -22.37 -11.24 19.41
C HIS A 322 -22.13 -12.66 18.89
N ARG A 323 -21.82 -13.64 19.74
CA ARG A 323 -21.55 -15.03 19.30
C ARG A 323 -22.70 -15.65 18.50
N ASP A 324 -23.95 -15.30 18.82
CA ASP A 324 -25.13 -15.63 18.01
C ASP A 324 -25.30 -14.59 16.89
N VAL A 325 -25.28 -15.03 15.63
CA VAL A 325 -25.45 -14.17 14.44
C VAL A 325 -26.72 -13.31 14.51
N ASN A 326 -27.79 -13.76 15.18
CA ASN A 326 -28.99 -12.95 15.36
C ASN A 326 -28.75 -11.74 16.25
N LYS A 327 -27.78 -11.79 17.19
CA LYS A 327 -27.40 -10.61 17.99
C LYS A 327 -26.79 -9.53 17.11
N ALA A 328 -25.94 -9.89 16.16
CA ALA A 328 -25.44 -8.94 15.17
C ALA A 328 -26.57 -8.37 14.31
N CYS A 329 -27.48 -9.22 13.80
CA CYS A 329 -28.64 -8.75 13.04
C CYS A 329 -29.55 -7.80 13.85
N GLU A 330 -29.86 -8.11 15.11
CA GLU A 330 -30.64 -7.27 16.04
C GLU A 330 -29.98 -5.90 16.26
N LYS A 331 -28.65 -5.84 16.18
CA LYS A 331 -27.83 -4.64 16.36
C LYS A 331 -27.58 -3.85 15.07
N GLY A 332 -28.22 -4.26 13.96
CA GLY A 332 -28.18 -3.54 12.69
C GLY A 332 -27.01 -3.90 11.78
N TYR A 333 -26.23 -4.94 12.12
CA TYR A 333 -25.22 -5.45 11.20
C TYR A 333 -25.89 -6.12 9.99
N LEU A 334 -25.32 -5.90 8.81
CA LEU A 334 -25.79 -6.44 7.53
C LEU A 334 -24.71 -7.31 6.93
N SER A 335 -25.05 -8.53 6.51
CA SER A 335 -24.10 -9.41 5.83
C SER A 335 -23.85 -8.92 4.41
N ASP A 336 -22.60 -8.98 3.98
CA ASP A 336 -22.22 -8.83 2.58
C ASP A 336 -22.60 -10.05 1.71
N ARG A 337 -23.11 -11.12 2.32
CA ARG A 337 -23.57 -12.35 1.67
C ARG A 337 -22.45 -13.17 1.02
N ILE A 338 -21.19 -12.87 1.33
CA ILE A 338 -20.01 -13.52 0.76
C ILE A 338 -19.27 -14.19 1.92
N GLN A 339 -18.76 -15.40 1.73
CA GLN A 339 -17.78 -15.95 2.66
C GLN A 339 -16.43 -15.97 1.96
N THR A 340 -15.57 -15.05 2.35
CA THR A 340 -14.22 -14.99 1.79
C THR A 340 -13.37 -16.06 2.47
N ALA A 341 -12.64 -16.83 1.67
CA ALA A 341 -11.80 -17.91 2.14
C ALA A 341 -10.82 -17.41 3.22
N ASN A 342 -10.68 -18.17 4.31
CA ASN A 342 -9.90 -17.83 5.51
C ASN A 342 -10.28 -16.53 6.27
N MET A 343 -11.34 -15.83 5.87
CA MET A 343 -11.76 -14.59 6.53
C MET A 343 -13.18 -14.65 7.09
N GLY A 344 -14.03 -15.51 6.51
CA GLY A 344 -15.45 -15.54 6.84
C GLY A 344 -16.25 -14.52 6.04
N SER A 345 -17.48 -14.27 6.47
CA SER A 345 -18.42 -13.30 5.92
C SER A 345 -18.44 -12.05 6.77
N HIS A 346 -18.37 -10.89 6.11
CA HIS A 346 -18.34 -9.59 6.75
C HIS A 346 -19.77 -9.12 7.02
N PHE A 347 -20.11 -9.06 8.31
CA PHE A 347 -21.33 -8.43 8.79
C PHE A 347 -20.96 -7.01 9.17
N ILE A 348 -21.47 -6.03 8.43
CA ILE A 348 -21.04 -4.63 8.46
C ILE A 348 -22.11 -3.77 9.11
N ARG A 349 -21.70 -2.87 10.01
CA ARG A 349 -22.56 -1.84 10.61
C ARG A 349 -22.20 -0.46 10.06
N ALA A 350 -23.02 0.04 9.15
CA ALA A 350 -22.71 1.21 8.34
C ALA A 350 -22.72 2.55 9.12
N ASP A 351 -23.54 2.68 10.15
CA ASP A 351 -23.64 3.89 10.98
C ASP A 351 -22.42 4.10 11.89
N ALA A 352 -21.63 3.05 12.14
CA ALA A 352 -20.39 3.14 12.92
C ALA A 352 -19.21 3.73 12.15
N PHE A 353 -19.28 3.83 10.82
CA PHE A 353 -18.15 4.28 9.99
C PHE A 353 -17.72 5.74 10.27
N ALA A 354 -18.59 6.53 10.91
CA ALA A 354 -18.31 7.93 11.24
C ALA A 354 -17.63 8.13 12.60
N ASP A 355 -17.50 7.08 13.43
CA ASP A 355 -17.10 7.21 14.83
C ASP A 355 -15.58 7.13 15.04
N GLY A 356 -14.81 6.84 13.99
CA GLY A 356 -13.36 6.65 14.04
C GLY A 356 -12.97 5.30 14.65
N PHE A 357 -11.67 5.06 14.83
CA PHE A 357 -11.21 3.77 15.38
C PHE A 357 -11.56 3.61 16.86
N ASN A 358 -12.27 2.53 17.20
CA ASN A 358 -12.57 2.14 18.58
C ASN A 358 -12.33 0.64 18.78
N PRO A 359 -11.30 0.21 19.54
CA PRO A 359 -10.94 -1.20 19.67
C PRO A 359 -12.03 -2.06 20.31
N GLY A 360 -13.00 -1.47 21.02
CA GLY A 360 -14.11 -2.20 21.64
C GLY A 360 -15.40 -2.26 20.82
N GLU A 361 -15.47 -1.59 19.67
CA GLU A 361 -16.70 -1.50 18.86
C GLU A 361 -16.39 -1.63 17.36
N PRO A 362 -16.06 -2.84 16.87
CA PRO A 362 -15.72 -3.03 15.46
C PRO A 362 -16.89 -2.74 14.53
N GLU A 363 -16.60 -2.12 13.39
CA GLU A 363 -17.57 -1.91 12.32
C GLU A 363 -17.97 -3.23 11.64
N ILE A 364 -17.13 -4.26 11.73
CA ILE A 364 -17.33 -5.55 11.09
C ILE A 364 -17.19 -6.70 12.08
N ILE A 365 -18.17 -7.60 12.09
CA ILE A 365 -18.10 -8.90 12.75
C ILE A 365 -18.00 -9.98 11.68
N LEU A 366 -17.13 -10.97 11.90
CA LEU A 366 -16.86 -12.03 10.95
C LEU A 366 -17.53 -13.33 11.39
N TYR A 367 -18.27 -13.94 10.47
CA TYR A 367 -18.88 -15.26 10.68
C TYR A 367 -18.57 -16.23 9.53
N ALA A 368 -18.35 -17.51 9.82
CA ALA A 368 -18.23 -18.55 8.81
C ALA A 368 -19.36 -19.57 8.93
N ARG A 369 -19.61 -20.38 7.89
CA ARG A 369 -20.57 -21.48 7.98
C ARG A 369 -20.19 -22.45 9.09
N ALA A 370 -21.17 -22.79 9.92
CA ALA A 370 -20.98 -23.68 11.07
C ALA A 370 -20.58 -25.12 10.69
N ASP A 371 -20.74 -25.51 9.44
CA ASP A 371 -20.33 -26.83 8.94
C ASP A 371 -18.89 -26.86 8.41
N GLY A 372 -18.15 -25.75 8.51
CA GLY A 372 -16.75 -25.66 8.09
C GLY A 372 -16.54 -25.68 6.58
N THR A 373 -17.58 -25.38 5.79
CA THR A 373 -17.48 -25.37 4.32
C THR A 373 -17.39 -23.95 3.75
N LEU A 374 -16.74 -23.83 2.59
CA LEU A 374 -16.82 -22.63 1.76
C LEU A 374 -18.07 -22.74 0.86
N PRO A 375 -18.99 -21.77 0.87
CA PRO A 375 -20.17 -21.79 0.01
C PRO A 375 -19.79 -21.47 -1.44
N GLY A 376 -20.33 -22.22 -2.40
CA GLY A 376 -20.21 -21.91 -3.84
C GLY A 376 -21.22 -20.87 -4.33
N GLY A 377 -21.73 -19.99 -3.45
CA GLY A 377 -22.81 -19.06 -3.76
C GLY A 377 -23.13 -18.11 -2.61
N ALA A 378 -24.00 -17.13 -2.87
CA ALA A 378 -24.35 -16.12 -1.87
C ALA A 378 -24.98 -16.70 -0.60
N LEU A 379 -24.55 -16.21 0.56
CA LEU A 379 -25.10 -16.53 1.87
C LEU A 379 -26.49 -15.93 2.11
N GLY A 380 -27.03 -16.12 3.31
CA GLY A 380 -28.26 -15.47 3.79
C GLY A 380 -28.09 -13.96 3.98
N GLN A 381 -29.08 -13.32 4.61
CA GLN A 381 -29.08 -11.92 4.98
C GLN A 381 -29.77 -11.72 6.34
N CYS A 382 -29.38 -10.68 7.07
CA CYS A 382 -30.14 -10.18 8.20
C CYS A 382 -31.42 -9.48 7.71
N ARG A 383 -32.59 -9.97 8.12
CA ARG A 383 -33.89 -9.34 7.86
C ARG A 383 -34.66 -9.20 9.16
N ASP A 384 -35.16 -8.00 9.43
CA ASP A 384 -35.94 -7.68 10.63
C ASP A 384 -35.25 -8.11 11.94
N GLY A 385 -33.92 -7.99 11.98
CA GLY A 385 -33.10 -8.37 13.14
C GLY A 385 -32.79 -9.86 13.26
N ALA A 386 -33.13 -10.70 12.27
CA ALA A 386 -32.86 -12.13 12.29
C ALA A 386 -32.11 -12.60 11.04
N TRP A 387 -31.27 -13.61 11.19
CA TRP A 387 -30.54 -14.24 10.10
C TRP A 387 -31.43 -15.23 9.33
N ASP A 388 -31.48 -15.14 8.00
CA ASP A 388 -32.29 -16.04 7.15
C ASP A 388 -31.50 -17.17 6.45
N GLY A 389 -30.18 -17.26 6.70
CA GLY A 389 -29.27 -18.19 6.03
C GLY A 389 -28.99 -19.49 6.79
N GLN A 390 -27.99 -20.24 6.30
CA GLN A 390 -27.47 -21.42 6.99
C GLN A 390 -26.82 -21.04 8.33
N PRO A 391 -26.73 -21.94 9.32
CA PRO A 391 -26.09 -21.66 10.60
C PRO A 391 -24.66 -21.15 10.43
N MET A 392 -24.33 -20.10 11.19
CA MET A 392 -23.03 -19.44 11.16
C MET A 392 -22.38 -19.51 12.54
N ILE A 393 -21.04 -19.51 12.57
CA ILE A 393 -20.22 -19.40 13.78
C ILE A 393 -19.40 -18.12 13.72
N LEU A 394 -19.26 -17.46 14.87
CA LEU A 394 -18.38 -16.30 15.03
C LEU A 394 -16.93 -16.74 14.84
N VAL A 395 -16.17 -16.03 14.01
CA VAL A 395 -14.76 -16.36 13.72
C VAL A 395 -13.79 -15.20 13.96
N GLY A 396 -14.28 -13.95 14.05
CA GLY A 396 -13.42 -12.81 14.33
C GLY A 396 -14.11 -11.48 14.11
N SER A 397 -13.31 -10.45 13.85
CA SER A 397 -13.78 -9.09 13.57
C SER A 397 -12.87 -8.39 12.58
N ALA A 398 -13.36 -7.28 12.03
CA ALA A 398 -12.53 -6.35 11.28
C ALA A 398 -12.97 -4.91 11.55
N PHE A 399 -12.06 -4.00 11.29
CA PHE A 399 -12.27 -2.56 11.34
C PHE A 399 -12.25 -2.02 9.93
N ILE A 400 -13.07 -1.00 9.67
CA ILE A 400 -13.04 -0.28 8.39
C ILE A 400 -13.17 1.21 8.65
N LEU A 401 -12.27 1.97 8.05
CA LEU A 401 -12.27 3.42 8.08
C LEU A 401 -12.50 3.95 6.67
N PRO A 402 -13.50 4.84 6.47
CA PRO A 402 -13.89 5.29 5.14
C PRO A 402 -12.74 6.02 4.42
N PRO A 403 -12.70 5.94 3.08
CA PRO A 403 -11.62 6.48 2.24
C PRO A 403 -11.51 8.03 2.26
N THR A 404 -12.36 8.72 3.04
CA THR A 404 -12.33 10.19 3.18
C THR A 404 -11.08 10.71 3.91
N GLN A 405 -10.28 9.84 4.53
CA GLN A 405 -8.96 10.19 5.06
C GLN A 405 -7.94 10.21 3.92
N LYS A 406 -7.79 11.37 3.26
CA LYS A 406 -6.79 11.61 2.19
C LYS A 406 -5.35 11.69 2.74
N ASN A 407 -4.94 10.70 3.53
CA ASN A 407 -3.60 10.56 4.07
C ASN A 407 -3.09 9.16 3.70
N ASN A 408 -1.95 9.09 3.01
CA ASN A 408 -1.22 7.85 2.69
C ASN A 408 -0.62 7.14 3.92
N SER A 409 -0.73 7.76 5.10
CA SER A 409 -0.51 7.11 6.38
C SER A 409 -1.76 6.32 6.77
N HIS A 410 -1.56 5.05 7.10
CA HIS A 410 -2.61 4.24 7.74
C HIS A 410 -3.15 4.94 9.00
N PRO A 411 -4.40 4.64 9.41
CA PRO A 411 -4.97 5.18 10.63
C PRO A 411 -4.26 4.66 11.88
N ASP A 412 -4.30 5.44 12.97
CA ASP A 412 -3.99 4.91 14.30
C ASP A 412 -4.97 3.77 14.62
N GLY A 413 -4.45 2.64 15.09
CA GLY A 413 -5.25 1.48 15.47
C GLY A 413 -4.94 1.02 16.89
N PHE A 414 -4.67 -0.28 17.06
CA PHE A 414 -4.34 -0.83 18.37
C PHE A 414 -2.98 -0.33 18.85
N THR A 415 -2.70 -0.55 20.13
CA THR A 415 -1.41 -0.18 20.69
C THR A 415 -0.27 -1.00 20.08
N GLY A 416 0.76 -0.30 19.62
CA GLY A 416 1.95 -0.89 19.01
C GLY A 416 1.92 -0.74 17.49
N ASN A 417 2.67 -1.60 16.80
CA ASN A 417 2.83 -1.55 15.34
C ASN A 417 2.53 -2.90 14.68
N LEU A 418 1.75 -3.75 15.33
CA LEU A 418 1.35 -5.07 14.80
C LEU A 418 0.14 -4.99 13.85
N ASP A 419 -0.56 -3.86 13.81
CA ASP A 419 -1.72 -3.62 12.96
C ASP A 419 -1.39 -3.87 11.46
N ASN A 420 -2.23 -4.67 10.79
CA ASN A 420 -2.17 -4.88 9.34
C ASN A 420 -3.28 -4.09 8.64
N TRP A 421 -3.13 -2.77 8.62
CA TRP A 421 -4.01 -1.92 7.83
C TRP A 421 -3.77 -2.14 6.34
N HIS A 422 -4.83 -2.35 5.57
CA HIS A 422 -4.77 -2.51 4.12
C HIS A 422 -5.99 -1.89 3.43
N VAL A 423 -5.81 -1.49 2.17
CA VAL A 423 -6.84 -0.92 1.30
C VAL A 423 -7.04 -1.85 0.13
N HIS A 424 -8.29 -2.20 -0.18
CA HIS A 424 -8.62 -2.86 -1.44
C HIS A 424 -8.89 -1.82 -2.53
N LEU A 425 -8.37 -2.08 -3.72
CA LEU A 425 -8.54 -1.26 -4.92
C LEU A 425 -9.16 -2.08 -6.04
N ASN A 426 -9.93 -1.43 -6.92
CA ASN A 426 -10.53 -2.05 -8.10
C ASN A 426 -11.31 -3.36 -7.80
N LEU A 427 -12.04 -3.39 -6.68
CA LEU A 427 -12.79 -4.58 -6.25
C LEU A 427 -14.20 -4.59 -6.87
N CYS A 428 -14.53 -5.66 -7.57
CA CYS A 428 -15.89 -5.99 -7.97
C CYS A 428 -16.56 -6.86 -6.91
N ARG A 429 -17.57 -6.30 -6.22
CA ARG A 429 -18.33 -7.01 -5.20
C ARG A 429 -19.51 -7.77 -5.79
N GLY A 430 -19.47 -9.09 -5.72
CA GLY A 430 -20.50 -9.98 -6.28
C GLY A 430 -21.43 -10.54 -5.20
N ASN A 431 -22.06 -9.70 -4.38
CA ASN A 431 -22.92 -10.14 -3.27
C ASN A 431 -24.09 -11.06 -3.70
N SER A 432 -24.49 -10.98 -4.97
CA SER A 432 -25.54 -11.82 -5.56
C SER A 432 -25.03 -13.21 -5.95
N THR A 433 -23.77 -13.32 -6.37
CA THR A 433 -23.09 -14.56 -6.72
C THR A 433 -22.36 -15.17 -5.52
N GLY A 434 -22.10 -14.40 -4.47
CA GLY A 434 -21.39 -14.84 -3.27
C GLY A 434 -19.87 -14.79 -3.41
N THR A 435 -19.35 -14.04 -4.37
CA THR A 435 -17.93 -14.01 -4.73
C THR A 435 -17.51 -12.61 -5.09
N ASP A 436 -16.31 -12.20 -4.65
CA ASP A 436 -15.67 -10.95 -5.11
C ASP A 436 -14.67 -11.26 -6.23
N ALA A 437 -14.39 -10.27 -7.08
CA ALA A 437 -13.41 -10.36 -8.16
C ALA A 437 -12.69 -9.02 -8.36
N PHE A 438 -11.57 -8.99 -9.06
CA PHE A 438 -10.80 -7.79 -9.44
C PHE A 438 -10.82 -7.62 -10.96
N VAL A 439 -12.02 -7.37 -11.49
CA VAL A 439 -12.26 -7.16 -12.93
C VAL A 439 -12.53 -5.68 -13.22
N PRO A 440 -12.30 -5.22 -14.47
CA PRO A 440 -12.62 -3.85 -14.84
C PRO A 440 -14.10 -3.52 -14.59
N LYS A 441 -14.39 -2.25 -14.30
CA LYS A 441 -15.74 -1.76 -13.99
C LYS A 441 -16.83 -2.25 -14.95
N GLU A 442 -16.59 -2.16 -16.26
CA GLU A 442 -17.55 -2.60 -17.27
C GLU A 442 -17.85 -4.11 -17.20
N GLU A 443 -16.86 -4.92 -16.83
CA GLU A 443 -17.00 -6.36 -16.67
C GLU A 443 -17.74 -6.68 -15.37
N CYS A 444 -17.40 -5.98 -14.28
CA CYS A 444 -18.10 -6.07 -13.02
C CYS A 444 -19.61 -5.80 -13.17
N GLU A 445 -19.97 -4.72 -13.86
CA GLU A 445 -21.36 -4.34 -14.11
C GLU A 445 -22.09 -5.38 -14.97
N LYS A 446 -21.41 -5.99 -15.96
CA LYS A 446 -21.99 -7.07 -16.79
C LYS A 446 -22.26 -8.34 -15.99
N LEU A 447 -21.43 -8.65 -15.00
CA LEU A 447 -21.61 -9.76 -14.07
C LEU A 447 -22.68 -9.47 -13.00
N GLY A 448 -23.23 -8.24 -12.97
CA GLY A 448 -24.21 -7.81 -11.96
C GLY A 448 -23.58 -7.54 -10.59
N GLY A 449 -22.26 -7.37 -10.53
CA GLY A 449 -21.51 -6.95 -9.35
C GLY A 449 -21.53 -5.44 -9.14
N LYS A 450 -21.02 -5.00 -8.00
CA LYS A 450 -20.84 -3.58 -7.65
C LYS A 450 -19.36 -3.26 -7.64
N PHE A 451 -18.92 -2.41 -8.54
CA PHE A 451 -17.52 -2.01 -8.61
C PHE A 451 -17.20 -0.96 -7.55
N HIS A 452 -16.10 -1.17 -6.83
CA HIS A 452 -15.55 -0.26 -5.84
C HIS A 452 -14.12 0.07 -6.22
N GLU A 453 -13.86 1.34 -6.49
CA GLU A 453 -12.50 1.81 -6.81
C GLU A 453 -11.58 1.71 -5.61
N THR A 454 -12.08 2.00 -4.41
CA THR A 454 -11.40 1.79 -3.14
C THR A 454 -12.38 1.44 -2.02
N ILE A 455 -11.98 0.56 -1.11
CA ILE A 455 -12.75 0.18 0.08
C ILE A 455 -11.95 0.51 1.34
N GLY A 456 -11.68 1.80 1.53
CA GLY A 456 -11.14 2.36 2.79
C GLY A 456 -9.90 1.68 3.36
N TRP A 457 -9.50 2.06 4.57
CA TRP A 457 -8.53 1.27 5.33
C TRP A 457 -9.27 0.19 6.11
N MET A 458 -8.84 -1.05 5.97
CA MET A 458 -9.39 -2.22 6.65
C MET A 458 -8.32 -2.95 7.44
N MET A 459 -8.72 -3.61 8.51
CA MET A 459 -7.82 -4.44 9.30
C MET A 459 -8.63 -5.53 9.99
N HIS A 460 -8.19 -6.77 9.90
CA HIS A 460 -8.77 -7.88 10.65
C HIS A 460 -8.19 -7.96 12.06
N ALA A 461 -9.00 -8.43 13.02
CA ALA A 461 -8.56 -8.71 14.38
C ALA A 461 -9.17 -10.03 14.87
N TRP A 462 -8.30 -10.98 15.19
CA TRP A 462 -8.63 -12.36 15.56
C TRP A 462 -8.52 -12.57 17.07
N VAL A 463 -9.60 -12.28 17.79
CA VAL A 463 -9.64 -12.43 19.27
C VAL A 463 -10.65 -13.47 19.73
N ASN A 464 -11.11 -14.37 18.85
CA ASN A 464 -11.94 -15.51 19.24
C ASN A 464 -11.03 -16.70 19.60
N PRO A 465 -10.97 -17.17 20.86
CA PRO A 465 -10.12 -18.29 21.26
C PRO A 465 -10.36 -19.60 20.50
N GLU A 466 -11.57 -19.80 19.95
CA GLU A 466 -11.89 -21.01 19.16
C GLU A 466 -11.32 -20.95 17.73
N HIS A 467 -10.92 -19.76 17.28
CA HIS A 467 -10.35 -19.48 15.95
C HIS A 467 -9.14 -18.55 16.11
N ASP A 468 -8.31 -18.77 17.13
CA ASP A 468 -7.10 -18.00 17.34
C ASP A 468 -6.16 -18.15 16.12
N ASN A 469 -5.33 -17.14 15.84
CA ASN A 469 -4.56 -17.09 14.61
C ASN A 469 -3.06 -17.08 14.89
N GLU A 470 -2.40 -18.20 14.57
CA GLU A 470 -0.94 -18.39 14.76
C GLU A 470 -0.12 -17.48 13.82
N LEU A 471 -0.68 -17.04 12.69
CA LEU A 471 -0.07 -16.03 11.81
C LEU A 471 -0.16 -14.59 12.39
N GLY A 472 -0.68 -14.48 13.61
CA GLY A 472 -0.82 -13.23 14.35
C GLY A 472 -2.23 -12.68 14.40
N VAL A 473 -2.51 -11.98 15.52
CA VAL A 473 -3.82 -11.41 15.84
C VAL A 473 -4.36 -10.43 14.81
N PHE A 474 -3.51 -9.79 14.01
CA PHE A 474 -3.89 -8.84 12.95
C PHE A 474 -3.58 -9.36 11.54
N SER A 475 -3.27 -10.64 11.36
CA SER A 475 -3.06 -11.19 10.00
C SER A 475 -4.30 -10.95 9.11
N MET A 476 -4.09 -10.74 7.82
CA MET A 476 -5.20 -10.48 6.88
C MET A 476 -6.08 -11.72 6.67
N TRP A 477 -5.54 -12.92 6.85
CA TRP A 477 -6.29 -14.18 6.77
C TRP A 477 -6.01 -15.07 7.98
N ASN A 478 -6.94 -15.99 8.23
CA ASN A 478 -6.86 -16.96 9.31
C ASN A 478 -7.05 -18.39 8.76
N PRO A 479 -5.97 -19.21 8.74
CA PRO A 479 -6.01 -20.57 8.20
C PRO A 479 -6.88 -21.52 9.03
N ASN A 480 -7.29 -21.14 10.24
CA ASN A 480 -8.25 -21.86 11.07
C ASN A 480 -9.72 -21.61 10.66
N ILE A 481 -9.96 -20.88 9.57
CA ILE A 481 -11.27 -20.66 8.96
C ILE A 481 -11.29 -21.30 7.58
N ALA A 482 -12.40 -21.93 7.18
CA ALA A 482 -12.50 -22.62 5.90
C ALA A 482 -12.08 -21.75 4.69
N PRO A 483 -11.29 -22.30 3.73
CA PRO A 483 -10.72 -23.64 3.73
C PRO A 483 -9.53 -23.77 4.69
N PHE A 484 -9.52 -24.81 5.52
CA PHE A 484 -8.46 -24.99 6.51
C PHE A 484 -7.10 -25.19 5.83
N GLY A 485 -6.10 -24.41 6.25
CA GLY A 485 -4.73 -24.48 5.76
C GLY A 485 -3.76 -24.97 6.85
N ASP A 486 -2.58 -25.45 6.44
CA ASP A 486 -1.47 -25.74 7.36
C ASP A 486 -0.60 -24.49 7.51
N THR A 487 -0.38 -24.09 8.76
CA THR A 487 0.43 -22.95 9.21
C THR A 487 1.93 -23.26 9.03
N SER A 488 2.36 -24.47 9.42
CA SER A 488 3.77 -24.88 9.56
C SER A 488 4.66 -24.93 8.29
N SER A 489 4.14 -24.51 7.13
CA SER A 489 4.82 -24.55 5.84
C SER A 489 4.95 -23.20 5.15
N VAL A 490 4.48 -22.15 5.82
CA VAL A 490 4.48 -20.77 5.32
C VAL A 490 5.94 -20.32 5.04
N GLU A 491 6.90 -20.62 5.92
CA GLU A 491 8.35 -20.34 5.68
C GLU A 491 8.98 -21.08 4.49
N ASP A 492 8.68 -22.38 4.30
CA ASP A 492 9.22 -23.18 3.19
C ASP A 492 8.59 -22.78 1.83
N ARG A 493 7.37 -22.22 1.85
CA ARG A 493 6.63 -21.75 0.66
C ARG A 493 7.03 -20.35 0.20
N PHE A 494 7.72 -19.58 1.05
CA PHE A 494 8.28 -18.25 0.74
C PHE A 494 9.63 -18.26 0.03
N LEU A 495 10.26 -19.44 -0.13
CA LEU A 495 11.65 -19.52 -0.60
C LEU A 495 11.88 -19.06 -2.04
N VAL A 496 10.83 -18.74 -2.81
CA VAL A 496 10.98 -18.18 -4.15
C VAL A 496 10.41 -16.77 -4.23
N GLN A 497 11.21 -15.81 -3.79
CA GLN A 497 11.03 -14.38 -4.10
C GLN A 497 11.33 -14.14 -5.59
N GLY A 498 10.80 -13.06 -6.18
CA GLY A 498 11.01 -12.67 -7.58
C GLY A 498 12.46 -12.71 -8.08
N GLU A 499 13.42 -12.53 -7.18
CA GLU A 499 14.86 -12.56 -7.42
C GLU A 499 15.52 -13.95 -7.27
N ASN A 500 14.80 -14.93 -6.72
CA ASN A 500 15.25 -16.30 -6.47
C ASN A 500 14.84 -17.29 -7.59
N PHE A 501 14.10 -16.85 -8.60
CA PHE A 501 13.74 -17.71 -9.72
C PHE A 501 14.98 -18.07 -10.55
N PRO A 502 15.20 -19.37 -10.87
CA PRO A 502 16.25 -19.76 -11.80
C PRO A 502 16.12 -19.00 -13.12
N GLU A 503 17.25 -18.57 -13.69
CA GLU A 503 17.26 -17.89 -14.99
C GLU A 503 16.54 -18.76 -16.03
N GLY A 504 15.47 -18.22 -16.64
CA GLY A 504 14.63 -18.93 -17.61
C GLY A 504 13.42 -19.69 -17.05
N ALA A 505 13.16 -19.64 -15.75
CA ALA A 505 11.91 -20.18 -15.17
C ALA A 505 10.67 -19.42 -15.67
N LYS A 506 9.60 -20.14 -15.99
CA LYS A 506 8.28 -19.55 -16.31
C LYS A 506 7.51 -19.34 -15.02
N GLN A 507 6.97 -18.14 -14.86
CA GLN A 507 6.06 -17.81 -13.77
C GLN A 507 4.64 -17.73 -14.34
N SER A 508 3.68 -18.26 -13.58
CA SER A 508 2.25 -18.11 -13.79
C SER A 508 1.66 -17.53 -12.50
N LEU A 509 0.98 -16.41 -12.59
CA LEU A 509 0.36 -15.80 -11.42
C LEU A 509 -1.05 -16.38 -11.25
N VAL A 510 -1.39 -16.78 -10.01
CA VAL A 510 -2.77 -16.95 -9.60
C VAL A 510 -3.25 -15.58 -9.17
N THR A 511 -4.09 -14.99 -10.01
CA THR A 511 -4.50 -13.60 -9.83
C THR A 511 -5.91 -13.38 -10.34
N ASN A 512 -6.68 -12.57 -9.64
CA ASN A 512 -8.07 -12.24 -9.96
C ASN A 512 -8.97 -13.48 -10.06
N PHE A 513 -8.84 -14.43 -9.13
CA PHE A 513 -9.53 -15.72 -9.18
C PHE A 513 -9.40 -16.36 -10.57
N ALA A 514 -8.19 -16.33 -11.14
CA ALA A 514 -7.89 -16.91 -12.45
C ALA A 514 -6.43 -17.40 -12.52
N PHE A 515 -6.20 -18.31 -13.47
CA PHE A 515 -4.88 -18.66 -13.97
C PHE A 515 -4.65 -18.00 -15.34
N GLU A 516 -3.43 -18.05 -15.86
CA GLU A 516 -3.21 -17.85 -17.30
C GLU A 516 -3.96 -18.95 -18.09
N ASP A 517 -4.74 -18.59 -19.11
CA ASP A 517 -5.56 -19.54 -19.89
C ASP A 517 -4.73 -20.69 -20.49
N GLU A 518 -3.57 -20.35 -21.07
CA GLU A 518 -2.61 -21.28 -21.67
C GLU A 518 -1.19 -20.95 -21.19
N ILE A 519 -0.49 -21.94 -20.64
CA ILE A 519 0.87 -21.82 -20.11
C ILE A 519 1.77 -22.72 -20.94
N GLU A 520 2.66 -22.14 -21.76
CA GLU A 520 3.59 -22.92 -22.59
C GLU A 520 5.02 -22.90 -22.02
N VAL A 521 5.64 -24.07 -21.92
CA VAL A 521 7.04 -24.26 -21.50
C VAL A 521 7.71 -25.41 -22.23
N GLU A 522 9.05 -25.43 -22.23
CA GLU A 522 9.84 -26.57 -22.71
C GLU A 522 9.97 -27.66 -21.63
N ALA A 523 10.06 -28.93 -22.03
CA ALA A 523 10.30 -30.01 -21.08
C ALA A 523 11.54 -29.77 -20.19
N GLY A 524 11.33 -29.82 -18.87
CA GLY A 524 12.34 -29.55 -17.85
C GLY A 524 12.55 -28.07 -17.51
N GLN A 525 11.81 -27.15 -18.13
CA GLN A 525 11.76 -25.74 -17.71
C GLN A 525 10.89 -25.59 -16.47
N SER A 526 11.45 -25.06 -15.38
CA SER A 526 10.68 -24.85 -14.15
C SER A 526 9.48 -23.92 -14.38
N VAL A 527 8.29 -24.37 -13.99
CA VAL A 527 7.06 -23.54 -13.92
C VAL A 527 6.71 -23.32 -12.45
N TYR A 528 6.57 -22.05 -12.09
CA TYR A 528 6.13 -21.65 -10.75
C TYR A 528 4.78 -20.95 -10.81
N PHE A 529 3.86 -21.41 -9.97
CA PHE A 529 2.60 -20.74 -9.70
C PHE A 529 2.77 -19.91 -8.42
N ASN A 530 2.52 -18.61 -8.52
CA ASN A 530 2.53 -17.72 -7.35
C ASN A 530 1.10 -17.31 -7.01
N ASN A 531 0.68 -17.49 -5.75
CA ASN A 531 -0.59 -16.92 -5.32
C ASN A 531 -0.44 -15.43 -5.04
N SER A 532 -0.81 -14.60 -6.03
CA SER A 532 -0.86 -13.14 -5.90
C SER A 532 -2.24 -12.62 -5.48
N ASP A 533 -3.19 -13.52 -5.19
CA ASP A 533 -4.50 -13.17 -4.66
C ASP A 533 -4.48 -13.04 -3.12
N SER A 534 -5.50 -12.36 -2.59
CA SER A 534 -5.72 -12.15 -1.16
C SER A 534 -6.48 -13.28 -0.49
N VAL A 535 -6.69 -14.38 -1.21
CA VAL A 535 -7.35 -15.58 -0.73
C VAL A 535 -6.54 -16.79 -1.15
N PRO A 536 -6.67 -17.93 -0.46
CA PRO A 536 -5.98 -19.14 -0.88
C PRO A 536 -6.54 -19.72 -2.17
N HIS A 537 -5.66 -20.40 -2.90
CA HIS A 537 -5.98 -21.15 -4.10
C HIS A 537 -5.40 -22.58 -4.01
N THR A 538 -5.61 -23.36 -5.06
CA THR A 538 -4.86 -24.60 -5.31
C THR A 538 -4.49 -24.62 -6.78
N VAL A 539 -3.43 -25.34 -7.13
CA VAL A 539 -3.05 -25.67 -8.50
C VAL A 539 -3.12 -27.18 -8.61
N SER A 540 -4.23 -27.67 -9.15
CA SER A 540 -4.60 -29.08 -9.09
C SER A 540 -4.80 -29.62 -10.50
N ALA A 541 -4.22 -30.78 -10.83
CA ALA A 541 -4.33 -31.36 -12.16
C ALA A 541 -5.75 -31.87 -12.48
N GLY A 542 -6.13 -31.80 -13.76
CA GLY A 542 -7.42 -32.24 -14.30
C GLY A 542 -8.44 -31.11 -14.43
N THR A 543 -9.72 -31.44 -14.30
CA THR A 543 -10.83 -30.48 -14.31
C THR A 543 -11.69 -30.66 -13.06
N PRO A 544 -12.56 -29.69 -12.69
CA PRO A 544 -13.45 -29.85 -11.55
C PRO A 544 -14.32 -31.12 -11.60
N ASP A 545 -14.73 -31.54 -12.80
CA ASP A 545 -15.56 -32.73 -13.02
C ASP A 545 -14.75 -34.04 -13.15
N ALA A 546 -13.44 -33.92 -13.42
CA ALA A 546 -12.52 -35.05 -13.60
C ALA A 546 -11.13 -34.69 -13.03
N PRO A 547 -10.98 -34.63 -11.69
CA PRO A 547 -9.73 -34.26 -11.06
C PRO A 547 -8.69 -35.39 -11.17
N GLU A 548 -7.45 -35.03 -11.47
CA GLU A 548 -6.30 -35.92 -11.66
C GLU A 548 -5.19 -35.60 -10.64
N LEU A 549 -5.57 -35.38 -9.37
CA LEU A 549 -4.69 -34.88 -8.29
C LEU A 549 -3.42 -35.71 -8.03
N GLU A 550 -3.37 -36.95 -8.53
CA GLU A 550 -2.16 -37.79 -8.46
C GLU A 550 -1.02 -37.30 -9.37
N GLU A 551 -1.34 -36.52 -10.41
CA GLU A 551 -0.35 -35.93 -11.33
C GLU A 551 0.38 -34.76 -10.69
N PHE A 552 -0.37 -33.79 -10.16
CA PHE A 552 0.10 -32.76 -9.25
C PHE A 552 -1.06 -32.11 -8.49
N ASP A 553 -0.78 -31.69 -7.25
CA ASP A 553 -1.66 -30.86 -6.44
C ASP A 553 -0.80 -30.03 -5.48
N SER A 554 -1.03 -28.71 -5.46
CA SER A 554 -0.31 -27.82 -4.55
C SER A 554 -0.76 -27.95 -3.10
N GLY A 555 -1.93 -28.55 -2.84
CA GLY A 555 -2.68 -28.29 -1.61
C GLY A 555 -3.09 -26.81 -1.53
N VAL A 556 -3.53 -26.36 -0.34
CA VAL A 556 -3.90 -24.96 -0.12
C VAL A 556 -2.66 -24.08 -0.26
N LEU A 557 -2.69 -23.21 -1.27
CA LEU A 557 -1.69 -22.20 -1.59
C LEU A 557 -2.17 -20.86 -1.01
N ASN A 558 -1.62 -20.44 0.14
CA ASN A 558 -1.99 -19.18 0.80
C ASN A 558 -1.51 -17.95 0.01
N PRO A 559 -2.02 -16.74 0.27
CA PRO A 559 -1.49 -15.51 -0.32
C PRO A 559 0.03 -15.42 -0.17
N GLY A 560 0.75 -15.22 -1.27
CA GLY A 560 2.21 -15.17 -1.34
C GLY A 560 2.95 -16.50 -1.51
N ASP A 561 2.27 -17.64 -1.33
CA ASP A 561 2.88 -18.95 -1.50
C ASP A 561 3.24 -19.20 -2.98
N ASN A 562 4.29 -20.02 -3.18
CA ASN A 562 4.69 -20.50 -4.49
C ASN A 562 4.58 -22.03 -4.59
N PHE A 563 4.19 -22.52 -5.76
CA PHE A 563 4.17 -23.94 -6.09
C PHE A 563 4.90 -24.21 -7.39
N GLN A 564 5.82 -25.17 -7.39
CA GLN A 564 6.54 -25.60 -8.59
C GLN A 564 5.93 -26.88 -9.14
N ILE A 565 5.63 -26.89 -10.44
CA ILE A 565 5.23 -28.11 -11.15
C ILE A 565 6.46 -28.78 -11.78
N ASP A 566 6.53 -30.12 -11.71
CA ASP A 566 7.49 -30.92 -12.48
C ASP A 566 7.05 -30.98 -13.95
N THR A 567 7.85 -30.37 -14.83
CA THR A 567 7.60 -30.29 -16.28
C THR A 567 8.55 -31.22 -17.05
N SER A 568 9.10 -32.26 -16.43
CA SER A 568 10.05 -33.17 -17.08
C SER A 568 9.44 -34.01 -18.20
N GLN A 569 8.11 -34.16 -18.24
CA GLN A 569 7.39 -34.92 -19.27
C GLN A 569 6.62 -33.98 -20.22
N PRO A 570 6.89 -34.01 -21.54
CA PRO A 570 6.07 -33.33 -22.53
C PRO A 570 4.62 -33.79 -22.50
N GLY A 571 3.68 -32.87 -22.67
CA GLY A 571 2.26 -33.15 -22.57
C GLY A 571 1.39 -31.92 -22.46
N SER A 572 0.07 -32.13 -22.42
CA SER A 572 -0.92 -31.09 -22.14
C SER A 572 -1.67 -31.49 -20.89
N TYR A 573 -1.56 -30.66 -19.87
CA TYR A 573 -2.08 -30.90 -18.52
C TYR A 573 -3.15 -29.84 -18.22
N PRO A 574 -4.44 -30.20 -18.30
CA PRO A 574 -5.49 -29.36 -17.73
C PRO A 574 -5.25 -29.19 -16.23
N LEU A 575 -5.54 -28.00 -15.71
CA LEU A 575 -5.47 -27.73 -14.27
C LEU A 575 -6.63 -26.83 -13.83
N PHE A 576 -6.97 -26.92 -12.55
CA PHE A 576 -8.05 -26.16 -11.95
C PHE A 576 -7.76 -25.79 -10.49
N CYS A 577 -8.52 -24.83 -9.95
CA CYS A 577 -8.52 -24.54 -8.52
C CYS A 577 -9.66 -25.31 -7.82
N ALA A 578 -9.32 -26.13 -6.83
CA ALA A 578 -10.30 -26.91 -6.06
C ALA A 578 -11.17 -26.04 -5.15
N LEU A 579 -10.68 -24.86 -4.76
CA LEU A 579 -11.42 -23.88 -3.93
C LEU A 579 -12.36 -23.01 -4.78
N HIS A 580 -11.98 -22.77 -6.03
CA HIS A 580 -12.69 -21.91 -6.97
C HIS A 580 -12.82 -22.65 -8.31
N PRO A 581 -13.82 -23.55 -8.47
CA PRO A 581 -13.90 -24.48 -9.60
C PRO A 581 -13.96 -23.83 -10.98
N ASP A 582 -14.36 -22.56 -11.06
CA ASP A 582 -14.37 -21.80 -12.33
C ASP A 582 -12.97 -21.40 -12.81
N MET A 583 -11.94 -21.53 -11.97
CA MET A 583 -10.55 -21.30 -12.33
C MET A 583 -9.99 -22.52 -13.05
N THR A 584 -9.74 -22.40 -14.34
CA THR A 584 -9.16 -23.48 -15.16
C THR A 584 -8.10 -22.94 -16.11
N ALA A 585 -7.09 -23.76 -16.41
CA ALA A 585 -6.06 -23.46 -17.40
C ALA A 585 -5.53 -24.72 -18.10
N LEU A 586 -4.74 -24.51 -19.15
CA LEU A 586 -4.01 -25.57 -19.84
C LEU A 586 -2.49 -25.33 -19.77
N LEU A 587 -1.76 -26.23 -19.12
CA LEU A 587 -0.30 -26.27 -19.16
C LEU A 587 0.18 -27.14 -20.33
N ILE A 588 0.97 -26.57 -21.23
CA ILE A 588 1.56 -27.24 -22.39
C ILE A 588 3.07 -27.33 -22.17
N VAL A 589 3.58 -28.55 -22.11
CA VAL A 589 5.01 -28.86 -22.03
C VAL A 589 5.47 -29.41 -23.38
N ASN A 590 6.31 -28.65 -24.08
CA ASN A 590 6.81 -28.93 -25.43
C ASN A 590 7.94 -29.97 -25.48
#